data_AF-A0A9P4L3V5-F1
#
_entry.id   AF-A0A9P4L3V5-F1
#
_cell.length_a   1.000
_cell.length_b   1.000
_cell.length_c   1.000
_cell.angle_alpha   90.00
_cell.angle_beta   90.00
_cell.angle_gamma   90.00
#
_symmetry.space_group_name_H-M   'P 1'
#
loop_
_entity.id
_entity.type
_entity.pdbx_description
1 polymer ?
#
loop_
_entity_poly.entity_id
_entity_poly.type
_entity_poly.pdbx_seq_one_letter_code
_entity_poly.pdbx_strand_id
1 'polypeptide(L)'
;MALNFLSRRSMKGEKATFGTSFWSNFTITGALRILLRLFQFVLGLTVIGLYAVDLSNARKAGKYVDSKWVWAVVCGTLGAVISLVFMLPLIKAWFFFYVDSFVFLCYLVAFGIFGKMYIKENPEGNKGIIRMKNAVWVLLTNMLLWFLTAVLGAVVFWRSRKARTTHTGRAGQHV
;
A
#
# COMPACT_ATOMS: atom_id res chain seq x y z
N MET A 1 22.19 -4.17 57.47
CA MET A 1 20.97 -3.74 56.74
C MET A 1 21.40 -3.11 55.40
N ALA A 2 22.24 -3.72 54.56
CA ALA A 2 22.18 -4.98 53.81
C ALA A 2 21.16 -4.99 52.65
N LEU A 3 21.61 -4.46 51.50
CA LEU A 3 21.42 -5.01 50.15
C LEU A 3 19.99 -5.36 49.66
N ASN A 4 19.17 -4.35 49.36
CA ASN A 4 17.90 -4.52 48.62
C ASN A 4 17.83 -3.76 47.28
N PHE A 5 18.98 -3.46 46.67
CA PHE A 5 19.04 -2.73 45.38
C PHE A 5 19.08 -3.63 44.13
N LEU A 6 19.26 -4.95 44.28
CA LEU A 6 19.41 -5.89 43.16
C LEU A 6 18.21 -6.83 42.99
N SER A 7 16.98 -6.31 43.11
CA SER A 7 15.80 -7.06 42.68
C SER A 7 15.75 -7.11 41.15
N ARG A 8 16.47 -8.07 40.57
CA ARG A 8 16.31 -8.55 39.18
C ARG A 8 14.96 -9.25 39.00
N ARG A 9 13.84 -8.54 39.20
CA ARG A 9 12.48 -9.07 38.97
C ARG A 9 11.69 -8.40 37.85
N SER A 10 12.21 -7.36 37.19
CA SER A 10 11.42 -6.57 36.23
C SER A 10 11.86 -6.69 34.76
N MET A 11 12.29 -7.86 34.31
CA MET A 11 12.64 -8.08 32.88
C MET A 11 12.02 -9.35 32.27
N LYS A 12 11.35 -10.19 33.08
CA LYS A 12 10.70 -11.43 32.62
C LYS A 12 9.23 -11.20 32.22
N GLY A 13 8.59 -10.19 32.81
CA GLY A 13 7.23 -9.76 32.44
C GLY A 13 7.18 -9.08 31.08
N GLU A 14 8.12 -8.18 30.78
CA GLU A 14 8.11 -7.39 29.55
C GLU A 14 8.25 -8.26 28.28
N LYS A 15 9.06 -9.33 28.33
CA LYS A 15 9.17 -10.30 27.22
C LYS A 15 7.93 -11.18 27.07
N ALA A 16 7.23 -11.49 28.16
CA ALA A 16 5.98 -12.25 28.12
C ALA A 16 4.80 -11.38 27.64
N THR A 17 4.76 -10.10 28.01
CA THR A 17 3.75 -9.13 27.58
C THR A 17 3.92 -8.71 26.13
N PHE A 18 5.15 -8.65 25.60
CA PHE A 18 5.38 -8.36 24.18
C PHE A 18 4.79 -9.44 23.26
N GLY A 19 4.98 -10.72 23.63
CA GLY A 19 4.43 -11.86 22.90
C GLY A 19 2.90 -11.89 22.93
N THR A 20 2.28 -11.62 24.08
CA THR A 20 0.81 -11.64 24.21
C THR A 20 0.13 -10.39 23.61
N SER A 21 0.77 -9.22 23.67
CA SER A 21 0.27 -7.98 23.03
C SER A 21 0.28 -8.04 21.50
N PHE A 22 1.17 -8.83 20.89
CA PHE A 22 1.21 -8.99 19.44
C PHE A 22 -0.02 -9.74 18.92
N TRP A 23 -0.43 -10.82 19.63
CA TRP A 23 -1.57 -11.65 19.25
C TRP A 23 -2.91 -11.11 19.76
N SER A 24 -2.96 -10.42 20.90
CA SER A 24 -4.22 -9.90 21.48
C SER A 24 -4.83 -8.72 20.71
N ASN A 25 -4.09 -8.13 19.76
CA ASN A 25 -4.55 -7.01 18.93
C ASN A 25 -4.94 -7.42 17.49
N PHE A 26 -5.04 -8.73 17.20
CA PHE A 26 -5.58 -9.25 15.94
C PHE A 26 -7.09 -8.96 15.83
N THR A 27 -7.41 -7.70 15.58
CA THR A 27 -8.75 -7.27 15.20
C THR A 27 -9.00 -7.69 13.75
N ILE A 28 -10.23 -8.11 13.44
CA ILE A 28 -10.66 -8.47 12.07
C ILE A 28 -10.28 -7.36 11.07
N THR A 29 -10.39 -6.10 11.50
CA THR A 29 -9.97 -4.92 10.73
C THR A 29 -8.47 -4.89 10.43
N GLY A 30 -7.62 -5.29 11.38
CA GLY A 30 -6.18 -5.41 11.18
C GLY A 30 -5.83 -6.50 10.17
N ALA A 31 -6.47 -7.68 10.28
CA ALA A 31 -6.27 -8.78 9.34
C ALA A 31 -6.71 -8.41 7.92
N LEU A 32 -7.91 -7.83 7.75
CA LEU A 32 -8.41 -7.36 6.45
C LEU A 32 -7.46 -6.34 5.82
N ARG A 33 -6.91 -5.44 6.63
CA ARG A 33 -5.97 -4.44 6.16
C ARG A 33 -4.66 -5.04 5.65
N ILE A 34 -4.10 -6.00 6.38
CA ILE A 34 -2.88 -6.73 5.95
C ILE A 34 -3.16 -7.47 4.62
N LEU A 35 -4.32 -8.12 4.51
CA LEU A 35 -4.73 -8.81 3.28
C LEU A 35 -4.84 -7.83 2.10
N LEU A 36 -5.49 -6.68 2.27
CA LEU A 36 -5.57 -5.65 1.22
C LEU A 36 -4.19 -5.16 0.78
N ARG A 37 -3.30 -4.90 1.75
CA ARG A 37 -1.91 -4.50 1.45
C ARG A 37 -1.15 -5.61 0.72
N LEU A 38 -1.40 -6.88 1.04
CA LEU A 38 -0.77 -8.01 0.36
C LEU A 38 -1.19 -8.09 -1.10
N PHE A 39 -2.48 -7.91 -1.40
CA PHE A 39 -2.93 -7.85 -2.78
C PHE A 39 -2.34 -6.65 -3.53
N GLN A 40 -2.29 -5.47 -2.90
CA GLN A 40 -1.66 -4.28 -3.50
C GLN A 40 -0.17 -4.49 -3.79
N PHE A 41 0.53 -5.19 -2.89
CA PHE A 41 1.93 -5.55 -3.05
C PHE A 41 2.14 -6.52 -4.23
N VAL A 42 1.42 -7.65 -4.23
CA VAL A 42 1.52 -8.67 -5.27
C VAL A 42 1.17 -8.08 -6.64
N LEU A 43 0.07 -7.32 -6.74
CA LEU A 43 -0.31 -6.67 -7.99
C LEU A 43 0.68 -5.57 -8.40
N GLY A 44 1.31 -4.88 -7.44
CA GLY A 44 2.40 -3.95 -7.69
C GLY A 44 3.58 -4.65 -8.36
N LEU A 45 4.03 -5.79 -7.83
CA LEU A 45 5.07 -6.62 -8.44
C LEU A 45 4.66 -7.16 -9.81
N THR A 46 3.40 -7.57 -9.98
CA THR A 46 2.88 -8.01 -11.28
C THR A 46 2.92 -6.88 -12.31
N VAL A 47 2.58 -5.64 -11.94
CA VAL A 47 2.72 -4.47 -12.81
C VAL A 47 4.19 -4.23 -13.16
N ILE A 48 5.12 -4.32 -12.21
CA ILE A 48 6.56 -4.21 -12.52
C ILE A 48 6.95 -5.29 -13.55
N GLY A 49 6.61 -6.55 -13.31
CA GLY A 49 6.96 -7.66 -14.20
C GLY A 49 6.37 -7.51 -15.60
N LEU A 50 5.10 -7.11 -15.70
CA LEU A 50 4.42 -6.96 -17.00
C LEU A 50 4.98 -5.81 -17.83
N TYR A 51 5.34 -4.68 -17.22
CA TYR A 51 5.74 -3.47 -17.95
C TYR A 51 7.27 -3.31 -18.07
N ALA A 52 8.07 -3.89 -17.15
CA ALA A 52 9.53 -3.83 -17.22
C ALA A 52 10.14 -4.70 -18.33
N VAL A 53 9.41 -5.70 -18.82
CA VAL A 53 9.85 -6.53 -19.96
C VAL A 53 10.05 -5.66 -21.20
N ASP A 54 9.16 -4.71 -21.47
CA ASP A 54 9.26 -3.82 -22.62
C ASP A 54 10.44 -2.84 -22.50
N LEU A 55 10.72 -2.36 -21.28
CA LEU A 55 11.90 -1.57 -20.98
C LEU A 55 13.20 -2.36 -21.22
N SER A 56 13.23 -3.61 -20.74
CA SER A 56 14.38 -4.50 -20.90
C SER A 56 14.64 -4.83 -22.37
N ASN A 57 13.57 -5.09 -23.14
CA ASN A 57 13.66 -5.34 -24.58
C ASN A 57 14.14 -4.12 -25.35
N ALA A 58 13.62 -2.92 -25.04
CA ALA A 58 14.07 -1.67 -25.66
C ALA A 58 15.57 -1.42 -25.39
N ARG A 59 15.99 -1.58 -24.13
CA ARG A 59 17.40 -1.45 -23.72
C ARG A 59 18.31 -2.44 -24.46
N LYS A 60 17.92 -3.71 -24.53
CA LYS A 60 18.70 -4.76 -25.23
C LYS A 60 18.80 -4.50 -26.74
N ALA A 61 17.76 -3.93 -27.33
CA ALA A 61 17.73 -3.56 -28.74
C ALA A 61 18.43 -2.22 -29.04
N GLY A 62 19.01 -1.54 -28.04
CA GLY A 62 19.62 -0.22 -28.20
C GLY A 62 18.59 0.87 -28.60
N LYS A 63 17.31 0.64 -28.34
CA LYS A 63 16.22 1.55 -28.71
C LYS A 63 15.90 2.52 -27.57
N TYR A 64 15.29 3.65 -27.94
CA TYR A 64 14.77 4.62 -26.99
C TYR A 64 13.78 3.96 -26.01
N VAL A 65 13.94 4.31 -24.73
CA VAL A 65 13.07 3.85 -23.65
C VAL A 65 11.88 4.80 -23.54
N ASP A 66 10.70 4.33 -23.92
CA ASP A 66 9.49 5.14 -23.89
C ASP A 66 9.03 5.36 -22.43
N SER A 67 8.82 6.64 -22.10
CA SER A 67 8.54 7.13 -20.73
C SER A 67 7.26 6.57 -20.15
N LYS A 68 6.29 6.15 -20.98
CA LYS A 68 5.04 5.53 -20.49
C LYS A 68 5.29 4.22 -19.75
N TRP A 69 6.24 3.41 -20.23
CA TRP A 69 6.63 2.15 -19.60
C TRP A 69 7.39 2.40 -18.30
N VAL A 70 8.26 3.41 -18.29
CA VAL A 70 8.97 3.85 -17.08
C VAL A 70 7.97 4.27 -16.02
N TRP A 71 6.97 5.08 -16.39
CA TRP A 71 5.91 5.51 -15.47
C TRP A 71 5.15 4.33 -14.85
N ALA A 72 4.77 3.32 -15.63
CA ALA A 72 4.10 2.13 -15.10
C ALA A 72 4.97 1.38 -14.08
N VAL A 73 6.27 1.23 -14.36
CA VAL A 73 7.21 0.57 -13.44
C VAL A 73 7.38 1.40 -12.17
N VAL A 74 7.51 2.73 -12.27
CA VAL A 74 7.59 3.63 -11.11
C VAL A 74 6.34 3.51 -10.24
N CYS A 75 5.13 3.52 -10.83
CA CYS A 75 3.89 3.29 -10.09
C CYS A 75 3.86 1.91 -9.42
N GLY A 76 4.28 0.86 -10.15
CA GLY A 76 4.43 -0.50 -9.64
C GLY A 76 5.33 -0.59 -8.40
N THR A 77 6.52 0.00 -8.50
CA THR A 77 7.51 0.04 -7.41
C THR A 77 7.02 0.87 -6.24
N LEU A 78 6.44 2.05 -6.49
CA LEU A 78 5.87 2.91 -5.45
C LEU A 78 4.77 2.17 -4.68
N GLY A 79 3.84 1.52 -5.40
CA GLY A 79 2.78 0.72 -4.82
C GLY A 79 3.31 -0.46 -4.00
N ALA A 80 4.30 -1.20 -4.53
CA ALA A 80 4.91 -2.33 -3.83
C ALA A 80 5.63 -1.90 -2.54
N VAL A 81 6.43 -0.82 -2.60
CA VAL A 81 7.15 -0.33 -1.42
C VAL A 81 6.18 0.20 -0.36
N ILE A 82 5.20 1.02 -0.74
CA ILE A 82 4.25 1.59 0.22
C ILE A 82 3.38 0.49 0.85
N SER A 83 2.89 -0.46 0.05
CA SER A 83 2.09 -1.56 0.59
C SER A 83 2.87 -2.39 1.59
N LEU A 84 4.14 -2.71 1.31
CA LEU A 84 5.03 -3.43 2.22
C LEU A 84 5.29 -2.64 3.52
N VAL A 85 5.63 -1.35 3.41
CA VAL A 85 5.87 -0.50 4.59
C VAL A 85 4.60 -0.36 5.44
N PHE A 86 3.43 -0.27 4.82
CA PHE A 86 2.15 -0.10 5.52
C PHE A 86 1.58 -1.40 6.10
N MET A 87 2.18 -2.56 5.80
CA MET A 87 1.92 -3.80 6.56
C MET A 87 2.53 -3.74 7.96
N LEU A 88 3.63 -3.00 8.14
CA LEU A 88 4.29 -2.87 9.42
C LEU A 88 3.50 -1.91 10.32
N PRO A 89 3.39 -2.19 11.64
CA PRO A 89 2.66 -1.34 12.59
C PRO A 89 3.44 -0.07 12.98
N LEU A 90 4.21 0.51 12.05
CA LEU A 90 5.13 1.63 12.30
C LEU A 90 4.49 3.00 12.05
N ILE A 91 3.44 3.05 11.22
CA ILE A 91 2.90 4.31 10.69
C ILE A 91 1.52 4.57 11.28
N LYS A 92 1.26 5.85 11.63
CA LYS A 92 0.00 6.28 12.23
C LYS A 92 -1.13 6.30 11.18
N ALA A 93 -2.33 5.92 11.63
CA ALA A 93 -3.53 5.79 10.79
C ALA A 93 -3.87 7.02 9.92
N TRP A 94 -3.62 8.23 10.44
CA TRP A 94 -3.96 9.48 9.75
C TRP A 94 -3.09 9.77 8.52
N PHE A 95 -1.89 9.19 8.42
CA PHE A 95 -0.99 9.38 7.28
C PHE A 95 -1.38 8.52 6.06
N PHE A 96 -2.12 7.42 6.29
CA PHE A 96 -2.51 6.50 5.22
C PHE A 96 -3.39 7.15 4.17
N PHE A 97 -4.26 8.08 4.55
CA PHE A 97 -5.15 8.75 3.61
C PHE A 97 -4.37 9.48 2.50
N TYR A 98 -3.40 10.31 2.86
CA TYR A 98 -2.65 11.12 1.90
C TYR A 98 -1.83 10.25 0.95
N VAL A 99 -1.13 9.25 1.52
CA VAL A 99 -0.25 8.38 0.75
C VAL A 99 -1.06 7.47 -0.18
N ASP A 100 -2.12 6.83 0.33
CA ASP A 100 -2.96 5.97 -0.50
C ASP A 100 -3.63 6.76 -1.64
N SER A 101 -4.07 7.99 -1.38
CA SER A 101 -4.65 8.87 -2.41
C SER A 101 -3.62 9.24 -3.47
N PHE A 102 -2.38 9.54 -3.07
CA PHE A 102 -1.31 9.85 -4.01
C PHE A 102 -0.98 8.64 -4.90
N VAL A 103 -0.80 7.45 -4.32
CA VAL A 103 -0.54 6.23 -5.09
C VAL A 103 -1.71 5.90 -6.02
N PHE A 104 -2.94 6.04 -5.53
CA PHE A 104 -4.14 5.92 -6.36
C PHE A 104 -4.08 6.82 -7.59
N LEU A 105 -3.74 8.11 -7.42
CA LEU A 105 -3.63 9.04 -8.54
C LEU A 105 -2.53 8.64 -9.54
N CYS A 106 -1.38 8.17 -9.05
CA CYS A 106 -0.31 7.65 -9.92
C CYS A 106 -0.80 6.47 -10.77
N TYR A 107 -1.52 5.52 -10.16
CA TYR A 107 -2.13 4.38 -10.86
C TYR A 107 -3.25 4.81 -11.79
N LEU A 108 -4.06 5.81 -11.43
CA LEU A 108 -5.12 6.38 -12.28
C LEU A 108 -4.54 6.95 -13.57
N VAL A 109 -3.44 7.72 -13.48
CA VAL A 109 -2.74 8.25 -14.64
C VAL A 109 -2.18 7.11 -15.50
N ALA A 110 -1.52 6.12 -14.89
CA ALA A 110 -1.01 4.96 -15.63
C ALA A 110 -2.15 4.20 -16.34
N PHE A 111 -3.28 3.98 -15.66
CA PHE A 111 -4.46 3.36 -16.24
C PHE A 111 -5.03 4.18 -17.39
N GLY A 112 -5.11 5.50 -17.25
CA GLY A 112 -5.58 6.37 -18.34
C GLY A 112 -4.74 6.22 -19.61
N ILE A 113 -3.41 6.17 -19.47
CA ILE A 113 -2.48 6.02 -20.60
C ILE A 113 -2.65 4.65 -21.27
N PHE A 114 -2.53 3.57 -20.50
CA PHE A 114 -2.54 2.21 -21.05
C PHE A 114 -3.94 1.71 -21.41
N GLY A 115 -4.97 2.17 -20.69
CA GLY A 115 -6.36 1.90 -20.98
C GLY A 115 -6.78 2.48 -22.33
N LYS A 116 -6.40 3.71 -22.64
CA LYS A 116 -6.64 4.32 -23.96
C LYS A 116 -5.95 3.55 -25.09
N MET A 117 -4.73 3.05 -24.83
CA MET A 117 -3.90 2.38 -25.84
C MET A 117 -4.33 0.95 -26.15
N TYR A 118 -4.77 0.17 -25.15
CA TYR A 118 -4.94 -1.28 -25.31
C TYR A 118 -6.38 -1.78 -25.18
N ILE A 119 -7.30 -1.06 -24.52
CA ILE A 119 -8.67 -1.57 -24.32
C ILE A 119 -9.39 -1.77 -25.65
N LYS A 120 -9.28 -0.80 -26.55
CA LYS A 120 -9.96 -0.81 -27.86
C LYS A 120 -9.13 -1.44 -28.97
N GLU A 121 -7.85 -1.76 -28.71
CA GLU A 121 -6.94 -2.28 -29.71
C GLU A 121 -7.28 -3.74 -30.07
N ASN A 122 -7.31 -4.04 -31.37
CA ASN A 122 -7.48 -5.40 -31.86
C ASN A 122 -6.12 -6.12 -31.85
N PRO A 123 -5.95 -7.23 -31.13
CA PRO A 123 -4.64 -7.87 -31.02
C PRO A 123 -4.09 -8.46 -32.32
N GLU A 124 -4.88 -8.70 -33.37
CA GLU A 124 -4.42 -9.23 -34.68
C GLU A 124 -3.42 -10.42 -34.57
N GLY A 125 -3.56 -11.26 -33.54
CA GLY A 125 -2.63 -12.37 -33.25
C GLY A 125 -1.30 -11.98 -32.59
N ASN A 126 -1.03 -10.70 -32.37
CA ASN A 126 0.14 -10.21 -31.65
C ASN A 126 0.06 -10.51 -30.15
N LYS A 127 0.86 -11.49 -29.71
CA LYS A 127 0.96 -11.91 -28.30
C LYS A 127 1.32 -10.78 -27.34
N GLY A 128 2.07 -9.77 -27.81
CA GLY A 128 2.43 -8.59 -27.03
C GLY A 128 1.22 -7.73 -26.68
N ILE A 129 0.31 -7.51 -27.63
CA ILE A 129 -0.94 -6.75 -27.42
C ILE A 129 -1.86 -7.52 -26.48
N ILE A 130 -2.02 -8.84 -26.66
CA ILE A 130 -2.84 -9.68 -25.77
C ILE A 130 -2.34 -9.59 -24.32
N ARG A 131 -1.03 -9.70 -24.10
CA ARG A 131 -0.42 -9.52 -22.78
C ARG A 131 -0.75 -8.15 -22.20
N MET A 132 -0.64 -7.10 -23.00
CA MET A 132 -0.90 -5.74 -22.54
C MET A 132 -2.37 -5.50 -22.19
N LYS A 133 -3.33 -6.09 -22.92
CA LYS A 133 -4.75 -6.06 -22.55
C LYS A 133 -4.97 -6.67 -21.17
N ASN A 134 -4.35 -7.81 -20.88
CA ASN A 134 -4.40 -8.42 -19.55
C ASN A 134 -3.71 -7.55 -18.49
N ALA A 135 -2.58 -6.93 -18.84
CA ALA A 135 -1.86 -6.02 -17.94
C ALA A 135 -2.65 -4.76 -17.57
N VAL A 136 -3.48 -4.25 -18.49
CA VAL A 136 -4.40 -3.13 -18.19
C VAL A 136 -5.41 -3.53 -17.12
N TRP A 137 -5.96 -4.74 -17.17
CA TRP A 137 -6.89 -5.23 -16.15
C TRP A 137 -6.21 -5.41 -14.78
N VAL A 138 -4.98 -5.92 -14.75
CA VAL A 138 -4.18 -6.00 -13.51
C VAL A 138 -3.96 -4.60 -12.92
N LEU A 139 -3.62 -3.64 -13.77
CA LEU A 139 -3.38 -2.25 -13.37
C LEU A 139 -4.65 -1.59 -12.85
N LEU A 140 -5.80 -1.81 -13.51
CA LEU A 140 -7.11 -1.35 -13.05
C LEU A 140 -7.48 -1.94 -11.68
N THR A 141 -7.33 -3.25 -11.50
CA THR A 141 -7.63 -3.91 -10.23
C THR A 141 -6.80 -3.32 -9.10
N ASN A 142 -5.49 -3.12 -9.32
CA ASN A 142 -4.64 -2.53 -8.29
C ASN A 142 -5.02 -1.07 -8.01
N MET A 143 -5.30 -0.29 -9.05
CA MET A 143 -5.80 1.09 -8.91
C MET A 143 -7.06 1.15 -8.04
N LEU A 144 -8.01 0.25 -8.25
CA LEU A 144 -9.24 0.18 -7.46
C LEU A 144 -8.97 -0.20 -6.00
N LEU A 145 -8.02 -1.11 -5.74
CA LEU A 145 -7.62 -1.42 -4.36
C LEU A 145 -7.03 -0.18 -3.67
N TRP A 146 -6.16 0.58 -4.34
CA TRP A 146 -5.63 1.84 -3.81
C TRP A 146 -6.74 2.88 -3.57
N PHE A 147 -7.73 2.96 -4.47
CA PHE A 147 -8.90 3.82 -4.26
C PHE A 147 -9.68 3.41 -3.01
N LEU A 148 -9.98 2.12 -2.85
CA LEU A 148 -10.69 1.61 -1.68
C LEU A 148 -9.95 1.93 -0.38
N THR A 149 -8.63 1.69 -0.34
CA THR A 149 -7.84 1.99 0.86
C THR A 149 -7.70 3.50 1.11
N ALA A 150 -7.67 4.33 0.06
CA ALA A 150 -7.73 5.78 0.18
C ALA A 150 -9.06 6.25 0.78
N VAL A 151 -10.20 5.72 0.31
CA VAL A 151 -11.52 6.05 0.85
C VAL A 151 -11.64 5.63 2.32
N LEU A 152 -11.19 4.42 2.67
CA LEU A 152 -11.17 3.95 4.06
C LEU A 152 -10.28 4.84 4.93
N GLY A 153 -9.10 5.23 4.43
CA GLY A 153 -8.21 6.18 5.08
C GLY A 153 -8.86 7.54 5.30
N ALA A 154 -9.60 8.05 4.32
CA ALA A 154 -10.33 9.32 4.39
C ALA A 154 -11.39 9.28 5.50
N VAL A 155 -12.17 8.20 5.57
CA VAL A 155 -13.20 8.01 6.60
C VAL A 155 -12.57 7.97 8.00
N VAL A 156 -11.48 7.22 8.17
CA VAL A 156 -10.76 7.14 9.45
C VAL A 156 -10.17 8.49 9.84
N PHE A 157 -9.57 9.21 8.89
CA PHE A 157 -9.01 10.54 9.09
C PHE A 157 -10.09 11.53 9.56
N TRP A 158 -11.22 11.57 8.87
CA TRP A 158 -12.32 12.49 9.19
C TRP A 158 -12.97 12.18 10.54
N ARG A 159 -13.20 10.91 10.85
CA ARG A 159 -13.71 10.47 12.16
C ARG A 159 -12.75 10.84 13.29
N SER A 160 -11.45 10.63 13.09
CA SER A 160 -10.41 10.98 14.06
C SER A 160 -10.34 12.49 14.34
N ARG A 161 -10.57 13.33 13.31
CA ARG A 161 -10.63 14.79 13.48
C ARG A 161 -11.90 15.23 14.22
N LYS A 162 -13.06 14.67 13.88
CA LYS A 162 -14.32 14.95 14.58
C LYS A 162 -14.26 14.57 16.06
N ALA A 163 -13.68 13.41 16.40
CA ALA A 163 -13.53 12.98 17.80
C ALA A 163 -12.66 13.96 18.64
N ARG A 164 -11.61 14.53 18.05
CA ARG A 164 -10.77 15.54 18.71
C ARG A 164 -11.51 16.85 18.95
N THR A 165 -12.42 17.25 18.06
CA THR A 165 -13.21 18.47 18.22
C THR A 165 -14.37 18.33 19.20
N THR A 166 -14.86 17.10 19.47
CA THR A 166 -15.92 16.87 20.45
C THR A 166 -15.43 16.97 21.90
N HIS A 167 -14.12 16.73 22.15
CA HIS A 167 -13.53 16.78 23.49
C HIS A 167 -12.73 18.06 23.82
N THR A 168 -12.71 19.07 22.96
CA THR A 168 -12.13 20.39 23.29
C THR A 168 -13.01 21.24 24.21
N GLY A 169 -13.97 20.62 24.91
CA GLY A 169 -14.79 21.27 25.93
C GLY A 169 -14.47 20.89 27.38
N ARG A 170 -14.05 19.65 27.69
CA ARG A 170 -13.85 19.16 29.09
C ARG A 170 -13.45 17.68 29.17
N ALA A 171 -12.17 17.38 29.02
CA ALA A 171 -11.58 16.17 29.60
C ALA A 171 -10.11 16.44 29.91
N GLY A 172 -9.88 17.53 30.64
CA GLY A 172 -8.63 17.76 31.34
C GLY A 172 -8.73 17.14 32.72
N GLN A 173 -7.88 16.14 32.94
CA GLN A 173 -7.39 15.61 34.23
C GLN A 173 -8.40 14.95 35.19
N HIS A 174 -7.85 14.08 36.04
CA HIS A 174 -8.47 13.16 37.02
C HIS A 174 -8.96 11.85 36.38
N VAL A 175 -8.43 10.66 36.66
CA VAL A 175 -7.55 10.11 37.71
C VAL A 175 -6.74 8.95 37.12
#